data_AF-A0AAV8WLI9-F1
#
_entry.id   AF-A0AAV8WLI9-F1
#
_cell.length_a   1.000
_cell.length_b   1.000
_cell.length_c   1.000
_cell.angle_alpha   90.00
_cell.angle_beta   90.00
_cell.angle_gamma   90.00
#
_symmetry.space_group_name_H-M   'P 1'
#
loop_
_entity.id
_entity.type
_entity.pdbx_description
1 polymer ?
#
loop_
_entity_poly.entity_id
_entity_poly.type
_entity_poly.pdbx_seq_one_letter_code
_entity_poly.pdbx_strand_id
1 'polypeptide(L)'
;MLMHPEDMVDTSSEGVHRVETSNYAFFMESTSIEYMTNRYCDLSMYGGLLNEKGYGIAARHGSPYLPALSRAILKLGVSGKLAALKRKWWEKKHGGTTCNHEEPEDIIGPIDLLHISGLVYITSFGVTLAVLSAILEFSIHTYRLSRILKVPLFRTFKHEIKTCFGGNVKRVIDPTLLSRSTPEDTRTETIRELEIIKDHPRLIKYRDSYNGHWNSAMVMDKKPKMLKDMEAKNEFFLPDPLYQGFIPISKKKFDSLQCLKKFCGQESQDYFSNITHLSQ
;
A
#
# COMPACT_ATOMS: atom_id res chain seq x y z
N MET A 1 4.51 -3.64 31.86
CA MET A 1 5.88 -3.12 31.84
C MET A 1 6.49 -2.89 33.23
N LEU A 2 5.72 -2.63 34.30
CA LEU A 2 6.26 -2.50 35.66
C LEU A 2 6.47 -3.82 36.44
N MET A 3 6.23 -4.99 35.82
CA MET A 3 6.34 -6.29 36.49
C MET A 3 7.74 -6.93 36.37
N HIS A 4 8.61 -6.43 35.48
CA HIS A 4 9.95 -6.95 35.21
C HIS A 4 10.95 -5.80 34.99
N PRO A 5 11.46 -5.16 36.06
CA PRO A 5 12.44 -4.09 35.95
C PRO A 5 13.79 -4.54 35.34
N GLU A 6 14.12 -5.83 35.41
CA GLU A 6 15.32 -6.45 34.82
C GLU A 6 15.38 -6.41 33.28
N ASP A 7 14.21 -6.24 32.65
CA ASP A 7 14.08 -6.13 31.20
C ASP A 7 14.12 -4.69 30.70
N MET A 8 14.15 -3.71 31.61
CA MET A 8 14.27 -2.31 31.26
C MET A 8 15.75 -1.93 31.09
N VAL A 9 16.01 -1.03 30.15
CA VAL A 9 17.33 -0.46 29.88
C VAL A 9 17.26 1.05 30.09
N ASP A 10 18.35 1.64 30.58
CA ASP A 10 18.40 3.07 30.87
C ASP A 10 18.62 3.91 29.62
N THR A 11 19.31 3.35 28.62
CA THR A 11 19.65 4.06 27.38
C THR A 11 19.26 3.28 26.13
N SER A 12 18.87 4.02 25.08
CA SER A 12 18.52 3.40 23.79
C SER A 12 19.69 2.64 23.15
N SER A 13 20.93 3.11 23.32
CA SER A 13 22.12 2.42 22.81
C SER A 13 22.35 1.07 23.48
N GLU A 14 22.13 0.98 24.80
CA GLU A 14 22.21 -0.27 25.54
C GLU A 14 21.11 -1.24 25.11
N GLY A 15 19.88 -0.73 24.91
CA GLY A 15 18.77 -1.51 24.36
C GLY A 15 19.11 -2.13 23.00
N VAL A 16 19.68 -1.35 22.08
CA VAL A 16 20.09 -1.87 20.76
C VAL A 16 21.20 -2.90 20.88
N HIS A 17 22.21 -2.67 21.73
CA HIS A 17 23.29 -3.64 21.92
C HIS A 17 22.80 -4.96 22.56
N ARG A 18 21.80 -4.90 23.44
CA ARG A 18 21.18 -6.09 24.04
C ARG A 18 20.40 -6.91 23.01
N VAL A 19 19.74 -6.26 22.04
CA VAL A 19 19.08 -6.94 20.90
C VAL A 19 20.10 -7.65 20.00
N GLU A 20 21.24 -7.02 19.75
CA GLU A 20 22.29 -7.58 18.88
C GLU A 20 22.96 -8.81 19.51
N THR A 21 23.12 -8.83 20.83
CA THR A 21 23.89 -9.85 21.55
C THR A 21 23.04 -10.98 22.15
N SER A 22 21.74 -10.78 22.34
CA SER A 22 20.86 -11.71 23.05
C SER A 22 19.49 -11.81 22.39
N ASN A 23 18.71 -12.85 22.73
CA ASN A 23 17.34 -13.02 22.25
C ASN A 23 16.38 -12.06 22.97
N TYR A 24 16.47 -10.78 22.65
CA TYR A 24 15.73 -9.69 23.27
C TYR A 24 15.08 -8.81 22.19
N ALA A 25 13.83 -8.39 22.43
CA ALA A 25 13.12 -7.46 21.57
C ALA A 25 13.03 -6.10 22.27
N PHE A 26 13.45 -5.03 21.58
CA PHE A 26 13.45 -3.69 22.13
C PHE A 26 12.44 -2.80 21.41
N PHE A 27 11.59 -2.12 22.18
CA PHE A 27 10.69 -1.10 21.65
C PHE A 27 11.41 0.25 21.61
N MET A 28 11.44 0.86 20.43
CA MET A 28 12.01 2.18 20.20
C MET A 28 11.13 2.96 19.21
N GLU A 29 11.34 4.27 19.11
CA GLU A 29 10.68 5.09 18.11
C GLU A 29 11.05 4.66 16.69
N SER A 30 10.07 4.68 15.78
CA SER A 30 10.20 4.16 14.42
C SER A 30 11.32 4.83 13.62
N THR A 31 11.50 6.14 13.75
CA THR A 31 12.58 6.87 13.07
C THR A 31 13.97 6.46 13.53
N SER A 32 14.10 6.12 14.82
CA SER A 32 15.34 5.62 15.41
C SER A 32 15.60 4.19 15.00
N ILE A 33 14.55 3.36 14.89
CA ILE A 33 14.67 1.98 14.37
C ILE A 33 15.14 2.04 12.92
N GLU A 34 14.46 2.81 12.06
CA GLU A 34 14.84 3.03 10.66
C GLU A 34 16.29 3.51 10.52
N TYR A 35 16.73 4.38 11.42
CA TYR A 35 18.11 4.87 11.41
C TYR A 35 19.13 3.76 11.72
N MET A 36 18.82 2.87 12.68
CA MET A 36 19.70 1.78 13.11
C MET A 36 19.68 0.62 12.12
N THR A 37 18.52 0.19 11.63
CA THR A 37 18.38 -0.91 10.65
C THR A 37 19.04 -0.57 9.31
N ASN A 38 19.12 0.71 8.94
CA ASN A 38 19.84 1.12 7.73
C ASN A 38 21.38 1.03 7.85
N ARG A 39 21.91 0.78 9.06
CA ARG A 39 23.35 0.73 9.36
C ARG A 39 23.80 -0.65 9.83
N TYR A 40 23.00 -1.28 10.68
CA TYR A 40 23.24 -2.60 11.24
C TYR A 40 22.31 -3.60 10.55
N CYS A 41 22.86 -4.44 9.68
CA CYS A 41 22.07 -5.33 8.84
C CYS A 41 21.52 -6.54 9.59
N ASP A 42 22.07 -6.83 10.77
CA ASP A 42 21.60 -7.87 11.67
C ASP A 42 20.33 -7.46 12.44
N LEU A 43 19.99 -6.16 12.41
CA LEU A 43 18.79 -5.63 13.04
C LEU A 43 17.68 -5.47 12.01
N SER A 44 16.49 -5.95 12.36
CA SER A 44 15.28 -5.78 11.56
C SER A 44 14.12 -5.27 12.41
N MET A 45 13.23 -4.51 11.79
CA MET A 45 11.97 -4.10 12.42
C MET A 45 10.96 -5.23 12.29
N TYR A 46 10.36 -5.63 13.41
CA TYR A 46 9.30 -6.64 13.41
C TYR A 46 7.92 -6.01 13.62
N GLY A 47 7.01 -6.28 12.70
CA GLY A 47 5.62 -5.81 12.76
C GLY A 47 5.42 -4.38 12.26
N GLY A 48 4.22 -3.84 12.52
CA GLY A 48 3.83 -2.49 12.13
C GLY A 48 4.03 -1.44 13.23
N LEU A 49 3.73 -0.19 12.90
CA LEU A 49 3.79 0.92 13.85
C LEU A 49 2.68 0.77 14.91
N LEU A 50 3.06 0.77 16.20
CA LEU A 50 2.10 0.74 17.31
C LEU A 50 1.33 2.05 17.48
N ASN A 51 1.98 3.17 17.12
CA ASN A 51 1.41 4.50 17.13
C ASN A 51 2.11 5.38 16.10
N GLU A 52 1.43 6.45 15.71
CA GLU A 52 2.01 7.49 14.87
C GLU A 52 2.17 8.75 15.71
N LYS A 53 3.42 9.15 15.94
CA LYS A 53 3.80 10.35 16.66
C LYS A 53 4.81 11.12 15.82
N GLY A 54 4.78 12.44 15.93
CA GLY A 54 5.68 13.33 15.21
C GLY A 54 6.50 14.21 16.14
N TYR A 55 7.70 14.58 15.71
CA TYR A 55 8.53 15.56 16.41
C TYR A 55 8.04 16.99 16.14
N GLY A 56 8.13 17.83 17.18
CA GLY A 56 7.80 19.25 17.09
C GLY A 56 8.85 20.11 17.80
N ILE A 57 8.94 21.38 17.41
CA ILE A 57 9.76 22.36 18.12
C ILE A 57 8.89 23.01 19.20
N ALA A 58 9.24 22.80 20.45
CA ALA A 58 8.53 23.39 21.58
C ALA A 58 8.94 24.86 21.77
N ALA A 59 7.95 25.74 21.96
CA ALA A 59 8.15 27.10 22.41
C ALA A 59 7.24 27.41 23.60
N ARG A 60 7.58 28.43 24.39
CA ARG A 60 6.75 28.89 25.52
C ARG A 60 5.37 29.30 25.01
N HIS A 61 4.33 28.97 25.78
CA HIS A 61 2.97 29.42 25.50
C HIS A 61 2.91 30.94 25.34
N GLY A 62 2.21 31.42 24.31
CA GLY A 62 2.13 32.85 23.99
C GLY A 62 3.38 33.45 23.33
N SER A 63 4.37 32.64 22.93
CA SER A 63 5.55 33.15 22.22
C SER A 63 5.17 33.78 20.87
N PRO A 64 5.60 35.04 20.59
CA PRO A 64 5.30 35.71 19.32
C PRO A 64 6.00 35.05 18.11
N TYR A 65 7.01 34.21 18.35
CA TYR A 65 7.79 33.54 17.30
C TYR A 65 7.15 32.23 16.84
N LEU A 66 6.22 31.65 17.61
CA LEU A 66 5.62 30.35 17.29
C LEU A 66 4.91 30.37 15.92
N PRO A 67 4.09 31.39 15.57
CA PRO A 67 3.46 31.45 14.25
C PRO A 67 4.47 31.56 13.10
N ALA A 68 5.56 32.31 13.29
CA ALA A 68 6.62 32.45 12.28
C ALA A 68 7.36 31.12 12.08
N LEU A 69 7.67 30.41 13.16
CA LEU A 69 8.34 29.12 13.14
C LEU A 69 7.48 28.05 12.45
N SER A 70 6.19 27.97 12.81
CA SER A 70 5.26 27.02 12.18
C SER A 70 5.15 27.26 10.66
N ARG A 71 5.04 28.52 10.22
CA ARG A 71 5.04 28.85 8.78
C ARG A 71 6.35 28.46 8.10
N ALA A 72 7.49 28.67 8.74
CA ALA A 72 8.79 28.29 8.20
C ALA A 72 8.89 26.76 8.02
N ILE A 73 8.45 25.98 9.00
CA ILE A 73 8.45 24.50 8.93
C ILE A 73 7.55 24.02 7.80
N LEU A 74 6.34 24.58 7.66
CA LEU A 74 5.44 24.26 6.55
C LEU A 74 6.07 24.56 5.19
N LYS A 75 6.73 25.73 5.07
CA LYS A 75 7.45 26.09 3.85
C LYS A 75 8.60 25.12 3.55
N LEU A 76 9.32 24.65 4.56
CA LEU A 76 10.37 23.64 4.41
C LEU A 76 9.81 22.28 3.96
N GLY A 77 8.65 21.88 4.48
CA GLY A 77 7.93 20.67 4.07
C GLY A 77 7.50 20.74 2.60
N VAL A 78 6.77 21.79 2.21
CA VAL A 78 6.31 21.99 0.81
C VAL A 78 7.49 22.11 -0.16
N SER A 79 8.59 22.76 0.24
CA SER A 79 9.79 22.87 -0.60
C SER A 79 10.59 21.57 -0.73
N GLY A 80 10.22 20.49 -0.02
CA GLY A 80 10.93 19.21 -0.03
C GLY A 80 12.28 19.22 0.68
N LYS A 81 12.69 20.35 1.29
CA LYS A 81 13.98 20.47 2.00
C LYS A 81 14.08 19.53 3.20
N LEU A 82 12.97 19.27 3.90
CA LEU A 82 12.94 18.30 4.99
C LEU A 82 13.25 16.88 4.50
N ALA A 83 12.66 16.46 3.37
CA ALA A 83 12.95 15.16 2.77
C ALA A 83 14.42 15.06 2.32
N ALA A 84 14.96 16.13 1.72
CA ALA A 84 16.37 16.18 1.33
C ALA A 84 17.31 16.08 2.54
N LEU A 85 16.94 16.69 3.67
CA LEU A 85 17.69 16.55 4.93
C LEU A 85 17.59 15.13 5.49
N LYS A 86 16.41 14.51 5.49
CA LYS A 86 16.24 13.11 5.92
C LYS A 86 17.19 12.20 5.15
N ARG A 87 17.13 12.21 3.81
CA ARG A 87 18.03 11.40 2.97
C ARG A 87 19.51 11.69 3.24
N LYS A 88 19.87 12.96 3.36
CA LYS A 88 21.26 13.36 3.66
C LYS A 88 21.77 12.76 4.97
N TRP A 89 20.95 12.73 6.02
CA TRP A 89 21.36 12.26 7.35
C TRP A 89 21.20 10.75 7.54
N TRP A 90 20.16 10.15 6.96
CA TRP A 90 19.91 8.71 7.06
C TRP A 90 20.79 7.91 6.11
N GLU A 91 20.94 8.34 4.85
CA GLU A 91 21.68 7.59 3.80
C GLU A 91 23.11 8.10 3.64
N LYS A 92 23.34 9.41 3.52
CA LYS A 92 24.67 9.90 3.08
C LYS A 92 25.68 10.13 4.19
N LYS A 93 25.23 10.43 5.41
CA LYS A 93 26.09 10.77 6.54
C LYS A 93 26.31 9.57 7.46
N HIS A 94 27.52 9.49 8.01
CA HIS A 94 27.92 8.46 8.97
C HIS A 94 27.72 7.02 8.47
N GLY A 95 28.08 6.78 7.20
CA GLY A 95 28.05 5.44 6.60
C GLY A 95 26.65 4.88 6.37
N GLY A 96 25.67 5.73 6.05
CA GLY A 96 24.32 5.25 5.75
C GLY A 96 24.26 4.42 4.47
N THR A 97 23.38 3.42 4.49
CA THR A 97 23.12 2.45 3.42
C THR A 97 24.30 1.51 3.12
N THR A 98 24.85 0.90 4.18
CA THR A 98 25.78 -0.25 4.05
C THR A 98 25.03 -1.57 3.88
N CYS A 99 23.79 -1.63 4.36
CA CYS A 99 22.92 -2.77 4.16
C CYS A 99 22.31 -2.65 2.78
N ASN A 100 22.67 -3.58 1.90
CA ASN A 100 21.79 -3.97 0.80
C ASN A 100 20.59 -4.61 1.48
N HIS A 101 19.66 -3.79 2.00
CA HIS A 101 18.30 -4.25 2.14
C HIS A 101 17.89 -4.56 0.70
N GLU A 102 18.08 -5.82 0.31
CA GLU A 102 17.02 -6.53 -0.39
C GLU A 102 15.81 -6.38 0.54
N GLU A 103 15.17 -5.20 0.51
CA GLU A 103 13.75 -5.13 0.79
C GLU A 103 13.18 -6.31 -0.01
N PRO A 104 12.41 -7.22 0.59
CA PRO A 104 11.59 -8.08 -0.26
C PRO A 104 10.87 -7.11 -1.19
N GLU A 105 11.23 -7.14 -2.47
CA GLU A 105 10.86 -6.14 -3.46
C GLU A 105 9.34 -6.19 -3.66
N ASP A 106 8.61 -5.61 -2.71
CA ASP A 106 7.28 -5.13 -2.93
C ASP A 106 7.44 -3.86 -3.79
N ILE A 107 7.52 -4.13 -5.10
CA ILE A 107 7.10 -3.27 -6.22
C ILE A 107 8.25 -2.51 -6.94
N ILE A 108 8.68 -3.13 -8.07
CA ILE A 108 9.41 -2.61 -9.26
C ILE A 108 10.92 -2.91 -9.32
N GLY A 109 11.30 -4.17 -9.13
CA GLY A 109 12.43 -4.78 -9.85
C GLY A 109 12.02 -5.27 -11.25
N PRO A 110 12.96 -5.64 -12.15
CA PRO A 110 12.61 -6.27 -13.43
C PRO A 110 11.73 -7.49 -13.15
N ILE A 111 10.57 -7.54 -13.81
CA ILE A 111 9.49 -8.47 -13.47
C ILE A 111 10.04 -9.90 -13.38
N ASP A 112 10.21 -10.39 -12.15
CA ASP A 112 10.82 -11.68 -11.90
C ASP A 112 9.88 -12.80 -12.41
N LEU A 113 10.45 -13.79 -13.09
CA LEU A 113 9.70 -14.87 -13.75
C LEU A 113 8.86 -15.67 -12.76
N LEU A 114 9.20 -15.64 -11.47
CA LEU A 114 8.44 -16.24 -10.39
C LEU A 114 7.03 -15.66 -10.27
N HIS A 115 6.84 -14.35 -10.43
CA HIS A 115 5.54 -13.70 -10.22
C HIS A 115 4.58 -13.95 -11.41
N ILE A 116 5.12 -14.14 -12.62
CA ILE A 116 4.35 -14.46 -13.83
C ILE A 116 4.08 -15.98 -13.95
N SER A 117 4.79 -16.82 -13.18
CA SER A 117 4.69 -18.27 -13.26
C SER A 117 3.25 -18.79 -13.11
N GLY A 118 2.47 -18.20 -12.20
CA GLY A 118 1.06 -18.56 -11.99
C GLY A 118 0.19 -18.38 -13.24
N LEU A 119 0.43 -17.30 -14.02
CA LEU A 119 -0.28 -17.04 -15.27
C LEU A 119 0.09 -18.07 -16.35
N VAL A 120 1.37 -18.44 -16.45
CA VAL A 120 1.83 -19.44 -17.42
C VAL A 120 1.24 -20.81 -17.11
N TYR A 121 1.16 -21.20 -15.84
CA TYR A 121 0.58 -22.48 -15.44
C TYR A 121 -0.92 -22.56 -15.74
N ILE A 122 -1.70 -21.51 -15.42
CA ILE A 122 -3.15 -21.54 -15.69
C ILE A 122 -3.46 -21.53 -17.19
N THR A 123 -2.70 -20.79 -17.99
CA THR A 123 -2.84 -20.79 -19.45
C THR A 123 -2.46 -22.14 -20.06
N SER A 124 -1.35 -22.74 -19.62
CA SER A 124 -0.91 -24.06 -20.09
C SER A 124 -1.94 -25.16 -19.78
N PHE A 125 -2.51 -25.12 -18.57
CA PHE A 125 -3.58 -26.03 -18.18
C PHE A 125 -4.85 -25.86 -19.02
N GLY A 126 -5.25 -24.60 -19.29
CA GLY A 126 -6.38 -24.28 -20.16
C GLY A 126 -6.21 -24.79 -21.59
N VAL A 127 -5.02 -24.61 -22.18
CA VAL A 127 -4.71 -25.13 -23.53
C VAL A 127 -4.78 -26.65 -23.56
N THR A 128 -4.25 -27.31 -22.53
CA THR A 128 -4.27 -28.78 -22.45
C THR A 128 -5.70 -29.31 -22.38
N LEU A 129 -6.57 -28.71 -21.55
CA LEU A 129 -7.98 -29.10 -21.46
C LEU A 129 -8.75 -28.84 -22.76
N ALA A 130 -8.48 -27.71 -23.44
CA ALA A 130 -9.13 -27.39 -24.71
C ALA A 130 -8.73 -28.38 -25.82
N VAL A 131 -7.48 -28.82 -25.86
CA VAL A 131 -7.03 -29.84 -26.81
C VAL A 131 -7.70 -31.19 -26.48
N LEU A 132 -7.80 -31.56 -25.21
CA LEU A 132 -8.47 -32.80 -24.80
C LEU A 132 -9.98 -32.78 -25.12
N SER A 133 -10.68 -31.66 -24.89
CA SER A 133 -12.10 -31.54 -25.23
C SER A 133 -12.32 -31.63 -26.74
N ALA A 134 -11.49 -30.98 -27.54
CA ALA A 134 -11.55 -31.06 -29.01
C ALA A 134 -11.33 -32.51 -29.52
N ILE A 135 -10.36 -33.23 -28.95
CA ILE A 135 -10.12 -34.65 -29.31
C ILE A 135 -11.31 -35.52 -28.93
N LEU A 136 -11.92 -35.28 -27.77
CA LEU A 136 -13.07 -36.05 -27.29
C LEU A 136 -14.32 -35.80 -28.15
N GLU A 137 -14.60 -34.54 -28.49
CA GLU A 137 -15.69 -34.18 -29.41
C GLU A 137 -15.48 -34.78 -30.80
N PHE A 138 -14.26 -34.70 -31.33
CA PHE A 138 -13.91 -35.30 -32.61
C PHE A 138 -14.07 -36.84 -32.59
N SER A 139 -13.68 -37.48 -31.50
CA SER A 139 -13.84 -38.92 -31.31
C SER A 139 -15.31 -39.33 -31.21
N ILE A 140 -16.13 -38.57 -30.46
CA ILE A 140 -17.58 -38.81 -30.38
C ILE A 140 -18.25 -38.59 -31.73
N HIS A 141 -17.87 -37.52 -32.45
CA HIS A 141 -18.39 -37.21 -33.76
C HIS A 141 -18.10 -38.33 -34.75
N THR A 142 -16.84 -38.76 -34.86
CA THR A 142 -16.43 -39.86 -35.74
C THR A 142 -17.06 -41.20 -35.35
N TYR A 143 -17.27 -41.46 -34.05
CA TYR A 143 -17.98 -42.64 -33.57
C TYR A 143 -19.47 -42.63 -33.92
N ARG A 144 -20.17 -41.51 -33.70
CA ARG A 144 -21.59 -41.36 -34.11
C ARG A 144 -21.74 -41.55 -35.61
N LEU A 145 -20.83 -40.98 -36.39
CA LEU A 145 -20.85 -41.07 -37.86
C LEU A 145 -20.59 -42.51 -38.35
N SER A 146 -19.63 -43.23 -37.75
CA SER A 146 -19.38 -44.63 -38.07
C SER A 146 -20.57 -45.53 -37.74
N ARG A 147 -21.27 -45.28 -36.62
CA ARG A 147 -22.50 -46.00 -36.28
C ARG A 147 -23.63 -45.79 -37.29
N ILE A 148 -23.79 -44.57 -37.80
CA ILE A 148 -24.86 -44.23 -38.77
C ILE A 148 -24.54 -44.81 -40.16
N LEU A 149 -23.29 -44.69 -40.61
CA LEU A 149 -22.88 -45.03 -41.99
C LEU A 149 -22.33 -46.46 -42.14
N LYS A 150 -22.19 -47.23 -41.04
CA LYS A 150 -21.65 -48.61 -41.01
C LYS A 150 -20.29 -48.79 -41.72
N VAL A 151 -19.43 -47.78 -41.65
CA VAL A 151 -18.06 -47.81 -42.21
C VAL A 151 -17.02 -47.99 -41.09
N PRO A 152 -15.86 -48.65 -41.35
CA PRO A 152 -14.85 -48.88 -40.33
C PRO A 152 -14.24 -47.56 -39.81
N LEU A 153 -14.29 -47.38 -38.48
CA LEU A 153 -13.85 -46.19 -37.73
C LEU A 153 -12.51 -45.62 -38.19
N PHE A 154 -11.53 -46.50 -38.40
CA PHE A 154 -10.15 -46.09 -38.72
C PHE A 154 -10.04 -45.42 -40.10
N ARG A 155 -10.94 -45.76 -41.03
CA ARG A 155 -10.94 -45.23 -42.40
C ARG A 155 -11.49 -43.80 -42.45
N THR A 156 -12.57 -43.53 -41.72
CA THR A 156 -13.14 -42.18 -41.55
C THR A 156 -12.22 -41.29 -40.72
N PHE A 157 -11.68 -41.81 -39.62
CA PHE A 157 -10.75 -41.06 -38.76
C PHE A 157 -9.49 -40.60 -39.52
N LYS A 158 -8.85 -41.50 -40.27
CA LYS A 158 -7.66 -41.18 -41.07
C LYS A 158 -7.96 -40.20 -42.20
N HIS A 159 -9.15 -40.26 -42.79
CA HIS A 159 -9.56 -39.35 -43.86
C HIS A 159 -9.84 -37.94 -43.34
N GLU A 160 -10.55 -37.83 -42.21
CA GLU A 160 -10.84 -36.54 -41.56
C GLU A 160 -9.56 -35.86 -41.04
N ILE A 161 -8.66 -36.60 -40.37
CA ILE A 161 -7.36 -36.04 -39.93
C ILE A 161 -6.52 -35.58 -41.12
N LYS A 162 -6.48 -36.37 -42.20
CA LYS A 162 -5.75 -35.99 -43.42
C LYS A 162 -6.35 -34.74 -44.09
N THR A 163 -7.65 -34.52 -43.93
CA THR A 163 -8.35 -33.34 -44.46
C THR A 163 -8.17 -32.12 -43.55
N CYS A 164 -8.12 -32.30 -42.22
CA CYS A 164 -7.82 -31.24 -41.26
C CYS A 164 -6.37 -30.73 -41.37
N PHE A 165 -5.40 -31.62 -41.62
CA PHE A 165 -3.98 -31.27 -41.70
C PHE A 165 -3.44 -31.09 -43.12
N GLY A 166 -4.14 -31.60 -44.15
CA GLY A 166 -3.78 -31.49 -45.56
C GLY A 166 -4.80 -30.63 -46.30
N GLY A 167 -4.47 -29.37 -46.54
CA GLY A 167 -5.30 -28.45 -47.32
C GLY A 167 -5.62 -29.01 -48.72
N ASN A 168 -6.92 -29.10 -49.01
CA ASN A 168 -7.55 -29.51 -50.28
C ASN A 168 -7.88 -31.00 -50.48
N VAL A 169 -8.80 -31.53 -49.66
CA VAL A 169 -9.64 -32.67 -50.05
C VAL A 169 -11.11 -32.31 -49.81
N LYS A 170 -11.98 -32.55 -50.80
CA LYS A 170 -13.44 -32.33 -50.67
C LYS A 170 -13.97 -33.21 -49.53
N ARG A 171 -14.71 -32.60 -48.58
CA ARG A 171 -15.49 -33.33 -47.57
C ARG A 171 -16.43 -34.30 -48.28
N VAL A 172 -16.43 -35.57 -47.87
CA VAL A 172 -17.35 -36.60 -48.39
C VAL A 172 -18.78 -36.42 -47.82
N ILE A 173 -18.96 -35.54 -46.84
CA ILE A 173 -20.16 -35.52 -45.99
C ILE A 173 -20.78 -34.12 -45.95
N ASP A 174 -22.04 -34.07 -46.35
CA ASP A 174 -22.89 -32.87 -46.39
C ASP A 174 -23.28 -32.44 -44.96
N PRO A 175 -23.00 -31.18 -44.54
CA PRO A 175 -23.28 -30.68 -43.18
C PRO A 175 -24.79 -30.50 -42.88
N THR A 176 -25.67 -30.72 -43.85
CA THR A 176 -27.12 -30.53 -43.75
C THR A 176 -27.86 -31.60 -42.94
N LEU A 177 -27.23 -32.73 -42.59
CA LEU A 177 -27.86 -33.80 -41.81
C LEU A 177 -27.68 -33.70 -40.29
N LEU A 178 -26.84 -32.78 -39.80
CA LEU A 178 -26.51 -32.62 -38.37
C LEU A 178 -27.13 -31.36 -37.74
N SER A 179 -27.81 -30.52 -38.50
CA SER A 179 -28.41 -29.26 -38.02
C SER A 179 -29.70 -29.43 -37.20
N ARG A 180 -30.13 -30.66 -36.88
CA ARG A 180 -31.46 -30.89 -36.27
C ARG A 180 -31.45 -31.15 -34.75
N SER A 181 -30.32 -31.10 -34.05
CA SER A 181 -30.35 -31.41 -32.61
C SER A 181 -29.31 -30.65 -31.80
N THR A 182 -29.58 -29.38 -31.50
CA THR A 182 -29.35 -28.77 -30.18
C THR A 182 -30.02 -27.39 -30.14
N PRO A 183 -30.99 -27.13 -29.26
CA PRO A 183 -31.38 -25.77 -28.90
C PRO A 183 -30.30 -25.22 -27.97
N GLU A 184 -29.53 -24.25 -28.46
CA GLU A 184 -28.50 -23.57 -27.68
C GLU A 184 -29.17 -22.47 -26.85
N ASP A 185 -29.33 -22.76 -25.54
CA ASP A 185 -29.86 -21.84 -24.53
C ASP A 185 -28.89 -20.67 -24.36
N THR A 186 -29.15 -19.61 -25.13
CA THR A 186 -28.42 -18.34 -25.05
C THR A 186 -28.85 -17.64 -23.76
N ARG A 187 -28.21 -17.97 -22.63
CA ARG A 187 -28.31 -17.17 -21.41
C ARG A 187 -27.61 -15.83 -21.64
N THR A 188 -28.35 -14.85 -22.12
CA THR A 188 -27.95 -13.44 -22.12
C THR A 188 -27.78 -12.96 -20.68
N GLU A 189 -26.59 -12.47 -20.33
CA GLU A 189 -26.35 -11.80 -19.05
C GLU A 189 -27.28 -10.59 -18.89
N THR A 190 -27.73 -10.34 -17.66
CA THR A 190 -28.66 -9.25 -17.34
C THR A 190 -27.94 -7.91 -17.40
N ILE A 191 -28.12 -7.17 -18.49
CA ILE A 191 -27.71 -5.78 -18.60
C ILE A 191 -28.59 -4.94 -17.67
N ARG A 192 -28.00 -4.34 -16.64
CA ARG A 192 -28.65 -3.32 -15.80
C ARG A 192 -28.62 -1.99 -16.56
N GLU A 193 -29.78 -1.51 -16.99
CA GLU A 193 -29.92 -0.16 -17.51
C GLU A 193 -30.21 0.83 -16.39
N LEU A 194 -29.53 1.97 -16.43
CA LEU A 194 -29.65 3.08 -15.49
C LEU A 194 -30.02 4.36 -16.25
N GLU A 195 -31.07 5.03 -15.80
CA GLU A 195 -31.51 6.31 -16.36
C GLU A 195 -31.46 7.40 -15.29
N ILE A 196 -30.72 8.48 -15.57
CA ILE A 196 -30.61 9.67 -14.71
C ILE A 196 -31.53 10.74 -15.30
N ILE A 197 -32.59 11.07 -14.57
CA ILE A 197 -33.58 12.07 -15.01
C ILE A 197 -33.02 13.46 -14.75
N LYS A 198 -32.83 14.25 -15.82
CA LYS A 198 -32.25 15.60 -15.73
C LYS A 198 -33.03 16.54 -14.82
N ASP A 199 -34.35 16.39 -14.74
CA ASP A 199 -35.23 17.24 -13.92
C ASP A 199 -35.17 16.90 -12.42
N HIS A 200 -34.69 15.70 -12.07
CA HIS A 200 -34.56 15.23 -10.69
C HIS A 200 -33.22 14.50 -10.50
N PRO A 201 -32.11 15.23 -10.28
CA PRO A 201 -30.76 14.66 -10.21
C PRO A 201 -30.54 13.71 -9.02
N ARG A 202 -31.48 13.65 -8.07
CA ARG A 202 -31.46 12.73 -6.92
C ARG A 202 -32.31 11.48 -7.11
N LEU A 203 -33.03 11.35 -8.23
CA LEU A 203 -33.86 10.20 -8.54
C LEU A 203 -33.18 9.37 -9.63
N ILE A 204 -32.86 8.11 -9.31
CA ILE A 204 -32.25 7.16 -10.24
C ILE A 204 -33.29 6.11 -10.60
N LYS A 205 -33.50 5.88 -11.90
CA LYS A 205 -34.31 4.74 -12.38
C LYS A 205 -33.41 3.61 -12.85
N TYR A 206 -33.80 2.38 -12.57
CA TYR A 206 -33.07 1.19 -12.99
C TYR A 206 -33.99 0.04 -13.35
N ARG A 207 -33.53 -0.85 -14.22
CA ARG A 207 -34.19 -2.13 -14.52
C ARG A 207 -33.16 -3.23 -14.74
N ASP A 208 -33.49 -4.44 -14.29
CA ASP A 208 -32.58 -5.60 -14.34
C ASP A 208 -32.77 -6.47 -15.60
N SER A 209 -33.74 -6.14 -16.46
CA SER A 209 -33.99 -6.85 -17.72
C SER A 209 -34.48 -5.90 -18.83
N TYR A 210 -34.21 -6.26 -20.09
CA TYR A 210 -34.50 -5.43 -21.27
C TYR A 210 -36.00 -5.08 -21.44
N ASN A 211 -36.90 -5.94 -20.95
CA ASN A 211 -38.35 -5.73 -20.95
C ASN A 211 -38.96 -5.58 -19.54
N GLY A 212 -38.13 -5.42 -18.51
CA GLY A 212 -38.57 -5.31 -17.12
C GLY A 212 -39.19 -3.95 -16.79
N HIS A 213 -39.98 -3.92 -15.71
CA HIS A 213 -40.53 -2.68 -15.17
C HIS A 213 -39.41 -1.78 -14.59
N TRP A 214 -39.56 -0.47 -14.73
CA TRP A 214 -38.62 0.51 -14.16
C TRP A 214 -38.82 0.66 -12.66
N ASN A 215 -37.76 0.46 -11.89
CA ASN A 215 -37.70 0.76 -10.46
C ASN A 215 -37.01 2.11 -10.24
N SER A 216 -37.34 2.82 -9.17
CA SER A 216 -36.75 4.12 -8.86
C SER A 216 -36.25 4.19 -7.43
N ALA A 217 -35.05 4.74 -7.25
CA ALA A 217 -34.42 4.95 -5.94
C ALA A 217 -34.01 6.43 -5.80
N MET A 218 -34.19 6.99 -4.61
CA MET A 218 -33.77 8.36 -4.30
C MET A 218 -32.44 8.34 -3.55
N VAL A 219 -31.45 9.08 -4.06
CA VAL A 219 -30.14 9.25 -3.42
C VAL A 219 -30.29 10.24 -2.27
N MET A 220 -30.13 9.74 -1.04
CA MET A 220 -30.18 10.53 0.18
C MET A 220 -28.76 11.00 0.54
N ASP A 221 -28.60 12.29 0.82
CA ASP A 221 -27.34 12.80 1.37
C ASP A 221 -27.11 12.17 2.76
N LYS A 222 -25.98 11.50 2.95
CA LYS A 222 -25.55 11.11 4.30
C LYS A 222 -25.32 12.40 5.09
N LYS A 223 -26.15 12.65 6.11
CA LYS A 223 -25.88 13.73 7.07
C LYS A 223 -24.46 13.53 7.62
N PRO A 224 -23.61 14.57 7.63
CA PRO A 224 -22.34 14.47 8.33
C PRO A 224 -22.66 14.08 9.77
N LYS A 225 -22.00 13.03 10.27
CA LYS A 225 -22.01 12.76 11.72
C LYS A 225 -21.34 13.98 12.34
N MET A 226 -22.15 14.91 12.84
CA MET A 226 -21.68 15.94 13.75
C MET A 226 -21.02 15.18 14.89
N LEU A 227 -19.72 15.42 15.07
CA LEU A 227 -18.99 14.98 16.24
C LEU A 227 -19.81 15.53 17.41
N LYS A 228 -20.48 14.67 18.18
CA LYS A 228 -21.16 15.10 19.40
C LYS A 228 -20.10 15.84 20.19
N ASP A 229 -20.38 17.10 20.50
CA ASP A 229 -19.61 17.87 21.45
C ASP A 229 -19.39 16.96 22.66
N MET A 230 -18.14 16.55 22.88
CA MET A 230 -17.75 15.95 24.14
C MET A 230 -18.00 17.03 25.16
N GLU A 231 -19.12 16.87 25.84
CA GLU A 231 -19.57 17.60 27.01
C GLU A 231 -18.35 17.96 27.86
N ALA A 232 -18.04 19.25 27.92
CA ALA A 232 -16.97 19.86 28.68
C ALA A 232 -17.26 19.74 30.19
N LYS A 233 -17.32 18.50 30.70
CA LYS A 233 -17.62 18.21 32.10
C LYS A 233 -16.39 18.00 32.98
N ASN A 234 -15.20 18.05 32.39
CA ASN A 234 -13.94 18.20 33.11
C ASN A 234 -13.16 19.31 32.45
N GLU A 235 -13.34 20.55 32.92
CA GLU A 235 -12.39 21.62 32.63
C GLU A 235 -11.00 21.14 33.01
N PHE A 236 -10.17 20.89 32.00
CA PHE A 236 -8.76 20.60 32.19
C PHE A 236 -8.12 21.88 32.76
N PHE A 237 -8.00 21.96 34.08
CA PHE A 237 -7.20 22.98 34.72
C PHE A 237 -5.75 22.75 34.33
N LEU A 238 -5.20 23.66 33.53
CA LEU A 238 -3.76 23.68 33.31
C LEU A 238 -3.09 23.90 34.67
N PRO A 239 -2.12 23.06 35.07
CA PRO A 239 -1.36 23.31 36.29
C PRO A 239 -0.62 24.65 36.17
N ASP A 240 -0.42 25.29 37.31
CA ASP A 240 0.34 26.55 37.36
C ASP A 240 1.72 26.36 36.70
N PRO A 241 2.19 27.37 35.94
CA PRO A 241 3.45 27.26 35.23
C PRO A 241 4.58 27.01 36.22
N LEU A 242 5.30 25.89 36.04
CA LEU A 242 6.40 25.45 36.90
C LEU A 242 7.54 26.48 37.04
N TYR A 243 7.59 27.47 36.13
CA TYR A 243 8.55 28.56 36.14
C TYR A 243 7.89 29.88 35.75
N GLN A 244 8.12 30.91 36.56
CA GLN A 244 7.75 32.29 36.27
C GLN A 244 8.97 33.03 35.71
N GLY A 245 9.23 32.90 34.39
CA GLY A 245 10.32 33.62 33.74
C GLY A 245 10.99 32.85 32.60
N PHE A 246 12.11 33.38 32.12
CA PHE A 246 12.99 32.64 31.22
C PHE A 246 13.75 31.59 32.03
N ILE A 247 13.65 30.32 31.61
CA ILE A 247 14.44 29.24 32.20
C ILE A 247 15.90 29.52 31.85
N PRO A 248 16.80 29.68 32.83
CA PRO A 248 18.19 29.98 32.53
C PRO A 248 18.85 28.76 31.87
N ILE A 249 19.64 29.01 30.84
CA ILE A 249 20.25 27.96 30.02
C ILE A 249 21.45 27.38 30.79
N SER A 250 21.59 26.05 30.80
CA SER A 250 22.76 25.39 31.37
C SER A 250 24.03 25.68 30.58
N LYS A 251 25.19 25.75 31.23
CA LYS A 251 26.48 26.03 30.58
C LYS A 251 26.75 25.14 29.35
N LYS A 252 26.54 23.83 29.48
CA LYS A 252 26.68 22.88 28.35
C LYS A 252 25.77 23.21 27.16
N LYS A 253 24.54 23.64 27.44
CA LYS A 253 23.57 24.00 26.40
C LYS A 253 23.94 25.34 25.76
N PHE A 254 24.48 26.29 26.53
CA PHE A 254 25.02 27.54 26.01
C PHE A 254 26.21 27.29 25.06
N ASP A 255 27.16 26.44 25.45
CA ASP A 255 28.32 26.10 24.61
C ASP A 255 27.89 25.48 23.27
N SER A 256 26.92 24.56 23.30
CA SER A 256 26.31 23.99 22.08
C SER A 256 25.64 25.06 21.21
N LEU A 257 24.94 26.03 21.82
CA LEU A 257 24.31 27.13 21.09
C LEU A 257 25.34 28.07 20.44
N GLN A 258 26.49 28.32 21.09
CA GLN A 258 27.57 29.10 20.48
C GLN A 258 28.18 28.39 19.27
N CYS A 259 28.24 27.06 19.26
CA CYS A 259 28.65 26.30 18.09
C CYS A 259 27.65 26.43 16.94
N LEU A 260 26.36 26.33 17.25
CA LEU A 260 25.27 26.41 16.27
C LEU A 260 25.06 27.83 15.70
N LYS A 261 25.40 28.87 16.47
CA LYS A 261 25.33 30.28 16.06
C LYS A 261 26.02 30.55 14.71
N LYS A 262 27.09 29.81 14.38
CA LYS A 262 27.84 29.93 13.12
C LYS A 262 27.00 29.70 11.86
N PHE A 263 25.86 29.02 11.99
CA PHE A 263 24.96 28.71 10.89
C PHE A 263 23.76 29.66 10.78
N CYS A 264 23.66 30.66 11.67
CA CYS A 264 22.56 31.62 11.72
C CYS A 264 22.92 32.95 11.04
N GLY A 265 21.91 33.74 10.65
CA GLY A 265 22.10 35.10 10.13
C GLY A 265 22.58 36.10 11.20
N GLN A 266 23.05 37.28 10.78
CA GLN A 266 23.72 38.27 11.65
C GLN A 266 22.90 38.67 12.89
N GLU A 267 21.60 38.92 12.74
CA GLU A 267 20.71 39.31 13.85
C GLU A 267 20.55 38.18 14.89
N SER A 268 20.44 36.94 14.41
CA SER A 268 20.37 35.77 15.28
C SER A 268 21.71 35.51 15.98
N GLN A 269 22.81 35.84 15.30
CA GLN A 269 24.14 35.76 15.89
C GLN A 269 24.26 36.67 17.11
N ASP A 270 23.85 37.92 16.99
CA ASP A 270 23.92 38.89 18.09
C ASP A 270 23.03 38.48 19.27
N TYR A 271 21.85 37.94 18.99
CA TYR A 271 20.95 37.38 20.00
C TYR A 271 21.59 36.24 20.81
N PHE A 272 22.20 35.25 20.15
CA PHE A 272 22.81 34.11 20.86
C PHE A 272 24.07 34.48 21.65
N SER A 273 24.78 35.56 21.31
CA SER A 273 25.90 36.06 22.14
C SER A 273 25.44 36.68 23.46
N ASN A 274 24.28 37.33 23.46
CA ASN A 274 23.79 38.09 24.61
C ASN A 274 22.83 37.30 25.51
N ILE A 275 22.69 35.99 25.28
CA ILE A 275 21.78 35.14 26.06
C ILE A 275 22.32 34.94 27.49
N THR A 276 21.44 35.13 28.48
CA THR A 276 21.73 34.85 29.89
C THR A 276 21.82 33.34 30.13
N HIS A 277 22.90 32.90 30.79
CA HIS A 277 23.16 31.51 31.15
C HIS A 277 23.58 31.43 32.62
N LEU A 278 23.43 30.27 33.23
CA LEU A 278 23.94 30.03 34.57
C LEU A 278 25.47 30.04 34.53
N SER A 279 26.11 31.08 35.09
CA SER A 279 27.50 30.96 35.54
C SER A 279 27.47 30.02 36.74
N GLN A 280 28.39 29.03 36.77
CA GLN A 280 28.51 28.05 37.84
C GLN A 280 28.36 28.63 39.23
#